data_AF-A0A4R0JR74-F1
#
_entry.id   AF-A0A4R0JR74-F1
#
_cell.length_a   1.000
_cell.length_b   1.000
_cell.length_c   1.000
_cell.angle_alpha   90.00
_cell.angle_beta   90.00
_cell.angle_gamma   90.00
#
_symmetry.space_group_name_H-M   'P 1'
#
loop_
_entity.id
_entity.type
_entity.pdbx_description
1 polymer ?
#
loop_
_entity_poly.entity_id
_entity_poly.type
_entity_poly.pdbx_seq_one_letter_code
_entity_poly.pdbx_strand_id
1 'polypeptide(L)'
;MAELLIARDIGVEAGLFTPAAADKYLAWGGPVVRVVVEAIPWVSPEADGVAAAQAVLAELPTRDVLVHGEGEWAWPVLRWASAQGYDVRGGLEDMLTGHEGQPVQSNADLLGYR
;
A
#
# COMPACT_ATOMS: atom_id res chain seq x y z
N MET A 1 -13.09 3.37 -15.45
CA MET A 1 -13.80 3.05 -14.18
C MET A 1 -13.70 4.22 -13.24
N ALA A 2 -12.48 4.73 -13.00
CA ALA A 2 -12.26 5.94 -12.22
C ALA A 2 -13.14 7.11 -12.69
N GLU A 3 -13.28 7.33 -14.00
CA GLU A 3 -14.13 8.41 -14.54
C GLU A 3 -15.60 8.27 -14.13
N LEU A 4 -16.11 7.05 -14.02
CA LEU A 4 -17.48 6.78 -13.62
C LEU A 4 -17.70 7.05 -12.13
N LEU A 5 -16.73 6.70 -11.29
CA LEU A 5 -16.76 6.96 -9.84
C LEU A 5 -16.72 8.48 -9.58
N ILE A 6 -15.80 9.17 -10.25
CA ILE A 6 -15.64 10.63 -10.17
C ILE A 6 -16.91 11.34 -10.63
N ALA A 7 -17.53 10.90 -11.73
CA ALA A 7 -18.80 11.48 -12.22
C ALA A 7 -19.98 11.28 -11.25
N ARG A 8 -19.82 10.49 -10.18
CA ARG A 8 -20.80 10.26 -9.11
C ARG A 8 -20.34 10.74 -7.74
N ASP A 9 -19.35 11.63 -7.71
CA ASP A 9 -18.80 12.22 -6.49
C ASP A 9 -18.25 11.16 -5.50
N ILE A 10 -17.80 10.02 -6.02
CA ILE A 10 -17.14 8.97 -5.24
C ILE A 10 -15.63 9.20 -5.32
N GLY A 11 -14.99 9.42 -4.16
CA GLY A 11 -13.55 9.53 -4.05
C GLY A 11 -12.83 8.25 -4.48
N VAL A 12 -11.74 8.40 -5.23
CA VAL A 12 -10.91 7.29 -5.72
C VAL A 12 -9.57 7.31 -5.01
N GLU A 13 -9.16 6.18 -4.44
CA GLU A 13 -7.78 5.95 -4.05
C GLU A 13 -7.07 5.19 -5.18
N ALA A 14 -5.89 5.65 -5.61
CA ALA A 14 -5.13 4.97 -6.66
C ALA A 14 -4.19 3.93 -6.05
N GLY A 15 -4.58 2.66 -6.15
CA GLY A 15 -3.73 1.52 -5.78
C GLY A 15 -2.67 1.22 -6.84
N LEU A 16 -1.40 1.28 -6.45
CA LEU A 16 -0.24 1.11 -7.33
C LEU A 16 0.69 0.03 -6.76
N PHE A 17 0.81 -1.08 -7.47
CA PHE A 17 1.61 -2.23 -7.05
C PHE A 17 2.81 -2.55 -7.98
N THR A 18 3.04 -1.73 -9.02
CA THR A 18 4.22 -1.79 -9.91
C THR A 18 4.66 -0.40 -10.38
N PRO A 19 5.94 -0.20 -10.76
CA PRO A 19 6.41 1.05 -11.36
C PRO A 19 5.62 1.42 -12.63
N ALA A 20 5.31 0.44 -13.48
CA ALA A 20 4.49 0.65 -14.67
C ALA A 20 3.05 1.10 -14.37
N ALA A 21 2.51 0.77 -13.19
CA ALA A 21 1.22 1.30 -12.74
C ALA A 21 1.35 2.77 -12.32
N ALA A 22 2.45 3.15 -11.66
CA ALA A 22 2.75 4.54 -11.32
C ALA A 22 2.88 5.41 -12.59
N ASP A 23 3.61 4.93 -13.61
CA ASP A 23 3.71 5.62 -14.90
C ASP A 23 2.33 5.87 -15.53
N LYS A 24 1.48 4.84 -15.56
CA LYS A 24 0.12 4.93 -16.11
C LYS A 24 -0.74 5.90 -15.30
N TYR A 25 -0.61 5.89 -13.98
CA TYR A 25 -1.32 6.82 -13.09
C TYR A 25 -0.89 8.27 -13.36
N LEU A 26 0.42 8.54 -13.47
CA LEU A 26 0.96 9.85 -13.77
C LEU A 26 0.54 10.35 -15.17
N ALA A 27 0.52 9.46 -16.15
CA ALA A 27 0.05 9.77 -17.49
C ALA A 27 -1.47 10.05 -17.53
N TRP A 28 -2.26 9.37 -16.71
CA TRP A 28 -3.71 9.60 -16.61
C TRP A 28 -4.03 10.91 -15.89
N GLY A 29 -3.35 11.22 -14.78
CA GLY A 29 -3.43 12.52 -14.09
C GLY A 29 -4.80 12.89 -13.53
N GLY A 30 -5.71 11.92 -13.38
CA GLY A 30 -7.05 12.15 -12.85
C GLY A 30 -7.07 12.44 -11.35
N PRO A 31 -8.17 13.05 -10.84
CA PRO A 31 -8.27 13.38 -9.42
C PRO A 31 -8.41 12.12 -8.57
N VAL A 32 -7.61 12.04 -7.50
CA VAL A 32 -7.65 10.98 -6.49
C VAL A 32 -7.65 11.60 -5.10
N VAL A 33 -8.21 10.88 -4.13
CA VAL A 33 -8.18 11.25 -2.70
C VAL A 33 -6.78 11.04 -2.14
N ARG A 34 -6.12 9.94 -2.52
CA ARG A 34 -4.72 9.63 -2.20
C ARG A 34 -4.19 8.53 -3.13
N VAL A 35 -2.88 8.35 -3.11
CA VAL A 35 -2.20 7.20 -3.70
C VAL A 35 -1.94 6.15 -2.61
N VAL A 36 -2.15 4.89 -2.94
CA VAL A 36 -1.82 3.74 -2.11
C VAL A 36 -0.75 2.93 -2.84
N VAL A 37 0.40 2.74 -2.20
CA VAL A 37 1.48 1.87 -2.70
C VAL A 37 1.35 0.51 -2.03
N GLU A 38 1.18 -0.53 -2.86
CA GLU A 38 0.88 -1.88 -2.41
C GLU A 38 2.03 -2.82 -2.78
N ALA A 39 2.54 -3.55 -1.80
CA ALA A 39 3.55 -4.58 -1.99
C ALA A 39 2.90 -5.97 -1.89
N ILE A 40 2.67 -6.60 -3.04
CA ILE A 40 1.89 -7.84 -3.14
C ILE A 40 2.82 -8.99 -3.56
N PRO A 41 2.99 -10.04 -2.72
CA PRO A 41 3.80 -11.20 -3.07
C PRO A 41 3.34 -11.83 -4.39
N TRP A 42 4.29 -12.28 -5.21
CA TRP A 42 4.07 -12.92 -6.52
C TRP A 42 3.49 -12.03 -7.62
N VAL A 43 3.04 -10.81 -7.30
CA VAL A 43 2.47 -9.84 -8.24
C VAL A 43 3.42 -8.66 -8.45
N SER A 44 3.92 -8.07 -7.38
CA SER A 44 4.97 -7.05 -7.48
C SER A 44 6.29 -7.70 -7.92
N PRO A 45 7.09 -7.04 -8.76
CA PRO A 45 8.20 -7.67 -9.49
C PRO A 45 9.46 -7.94 -8.66
N GLU A 46 9.49 -7.50 -7.40
CA GLU A 46 10.68 -7.53 -6.56
C GLU A 46 10.76 -8.76 -5.64
N ALA A 47 11.95 -9.00 -5.09
CA ALA A 47 12.22 -10.17 -4.25
C ALA A 47 11.62 -10.06 -2.83
N ASP A 48 11.38 -8.84 -2.35
CA ASP A 48 10.74 -8.57 -1.07
C ASP A 48 9.83 -7.33 -1.15
N GLY A 49 8.92 -7.21 -0.19
CA GLY A 49 7.91 -6.17 -0.20
C GLY A 49 8.44 -4.75 0.00
N VAL A 50 9.56 -4.58 0.72
CA VAL A 50 10.15 -3.25 0.92
C VAL A 50 10.76 -2.77 -0.39
N ALA A 51 11.51 -3.63 -1.08
CA ALA A 51 12.02 -3.35 -2.41
C ALA A 51 10.88 -3.05 -3.40
N ALA A 52 9.79 -3.84 -3.36
CA ALA A 52 8.61 -3.60 -4.18
C ALA A 52 8.00 -2.22 -3.96
N ALA A 53 7.76 -1.83 -2.71
CA ALA A 53 7.23 -0.51 -2.38
C ALA A 53 8.18 0.60 -2.82
N GLN A 54 9.48 0.45 -2.58
CA GLN A 54 10.50 1.41 -2.98
C GLN A 54 10.53 1.63 -4.50
N ALA A 55 10.40 0.56 -5.29
CA ALA A 55 10.37 0.65 -6.74
C ALA A 55 9.19 1.49 -7.24
N VAL A 56 8.00 1.32 -6.67
CA VAL A 56 6.82 2.15 -7.03
C VAL A 56 7.01 3.60 -6.57
N LEU A 57 7.51 3.79 -5.34
CA LEU A 57 7.74 5.12 -4.76
C LEU A 57 8.77 5.94 -5.52
N ALA A 58 9.76 5.30 -6.15
CA ALA A 58 10.78 5.98 -6.94
C ALA A 58 10.21 6.72 -8.17
N GLU A 59 9.07 6.27 -8.69
CA GLU A 59 8.39 6.90 -9.83
C GLU A 59 7.47 8.05 -9.40
N LEU A 60 7.08 8.11 -8.12
CA LEU A 60 6.10 9.09 -7.64
C LEU A 60 6.77 10.42 -7.25
N PRO A 61 6.20 11.57 -7.65
CA PRO A 61 6.77 12.89 -7.33
C PRO A 61 6.49 13.34 -5.88
N THR A 62 5.70 12.59 -5.13
CA THR A 62 5.27 12.92 -3.77
C THR A 62 5.51 11.75 -2.82
N ARG A 63 5.65 12.07 -1.54
CA ARG A 63 5.72 11.09 -0.43
C ARG A 63 4.42 11.03 0.38
N ASP A 64 3.43 11.85 0.05
CA ASP A 64 2.11 11.86 0.69
C ASP A 64 1.26 10.70 0.16
N VAL A 65 1.64 9.49 0.55
CA VAL A 65 1.08 8.23 0.08
C VAL A 65 0.88 7.26 1.25
N LEU A 66 -0.12 6.40 1.11
CA LEU A 66 -0.39 5.32 2.05
C LEU A 66 0.36 4.06 1.59
N VAL A 67 1.07 3.36 2.47
CA VAL A 67 1.83 2.16 2.11
C VAL A 67 1.29 0.94 2.88
N HIS A 68 1.13 -0.19 2.19
CA HIS A 68 0.93 -1.48 2.84
C HIS A 68 1.58 -2.61 2.04
N GLY A 69 1.78 -3.74 2.71
CA GLY A 69 2.15 -5.00 2.08
C GLY A 69 1.11 -6.07 2.39
N GLU A 70 1.14 -7.16 1.65
CA GLU A 70 0.23 -8.31 1.82
C GLU A 70 0.99 -9.56 2.29
N GLY A 71 0.32 -10.41 3.06
CA GLY A 71 0.80 -11.73 3.44
C GLY A 71 2.11 -11.67 4.21
N GLU A 72 3.11 -12.44 3.75
CA GLU A 72 4.44 -12.46 4.34
C GLU A 72 5.17 -11.11 4.28
N TRP A 73 4.75 -10.20 3.39
CA TRP A 73 5.36 -8.88 3.23
C TRP A 73 4.69 -7.79 4.07
N ALA A 74 3.50 -8.02 4.61
CA ALA A 74 2.73 -7.02 5.34
C ALA A 74 3.50 -6.39 6.51
N TRP A 75 4.01 -7.21 7.43
CA TRP A 75 4.76 -6.71 8.59
C TRP A 75 6.11 -6.06 8.25
N PRO A 76 6.96 -6.66 7.39
CA PRO A 76 8.18 -5.98 6.93
C PRO A 76 7.91 -4.61 6.31
N VAL A 77 6.91 -4.50 5.43
CA VAL A 77 6.56 -3.25 4.74
C VAL A 77 5.99 -2.24 5.72
N LEU A 78 5.04 -2.63 6.57
CA LEU A 78 4.42 -1.75 7.55
C LEU A 78 5.47 -1.18 8.51
N ARG A 79 6.41 -2.00 9.00
CA ARG A 79 7.52 -1.55 9.86
C ARG A 79 8.44 -0.56 9.17
N TRP A 80 8.85 -0.89 7.96
CA TRP A 80 9.71 -0.02 7.19
C TRP A 80 9.01 1.31 6.88
N ALA A 81 7.78 1.28 6.39
CA ALA A 81 7.03 2.46 5.99
C ALA A 81 6.78 3.41 7.17
N SER A 82 6.38 2.87 8.33
CA SER A 82 6.24 3.62 9.57
C SER A 82 7.55 4.28 9.99
N ALA A 83 8.67 3.54 9.97
CA ALA A 83 9.99 4.07 10.32
C ALA A 83 10.49 5.15 9.33
N GLN A 84 10.00 5.15 8.09
CA GLN A 84 10.29 6.19 7.09
C GLN A 84 9.31 7.38 7.14
N GLY A 85 8.32 7.35 8.03
CA GLY A 85 7.33 8.42 8.21
C GLY A 85 6.24 8.46 7.13
N TYR A 86 6.00 7.35 6.42
CA TYR A 86 4.84 7.24 5.54
C TYR A 86 3.57 6.93 6.33
N ASP A 87 2.42 7.32 5.80
CA ASP A 87 1.14 6.77 6.26
C ASP A 87 1.09 5.28 5.93
N VAL A 88 0.53 4.48 6.84
CA VAL A 88 0.45 3.03 6.70
C VAL A 88 -0.97 2.52 6.81
N ARG A 89 -1.28 1.44 6.08
CA ARG A 89 -2.49 0.63 6.25
C ARG A 89 -2.09 -0.77 6.70
N GLY A 90 -2.92 -1.34 7.57
CA GLY A 90 -2.84 -2.75 7.95
C GLY A 90 -4.18 -3.24 8.48
N GLY A 91 -4.52 -4.49 8.16
CA GLY A 91 -5.72 -5.16 8.65
C GLY A 91 -5.70 -6.65 8.36
N LEU A 92 -6.77 -7.34 8.75
CA LEU A 92 -6.97 -8.78 8.48
C LEU A 92 -7.02 -9.13 6.99
N GLU A 93 -7.29 -8.15 6.12
CA GLU A 93 -7.14 -8.28 4.67
C GLU A 93 -5.68 -8.49 4.27
N ASP A 94 -4.77 -7.79 4.94
CA ASP A 94 -3.34 -7.77 4.62
C ASP A 94 -2.58 -8.90 5.35
N MET A 95 -2.95 -9.20 6.61
CA MET A 95 -2.22 -10.13 7.47
C MET A 95 -3.09 -10.77 8.57
N LEU A 96 -2.83 -12.05 8.85
CA LEU A 96 -3.57 -12.85 9.85
C LEU A 96 -2.76 -13.13 11.13
N THR A 97 -1.56 -12.57 11.23
CA THR A 97 -0.69 -12.66 12.39
C THR A 97 -0.33 -11.29 12.91
N GLY A 98 -0.01 -11.20 14.20
CA GLY A 98 0.53 -10.01 14.84
C GLY A 98 2.04 -9.86 14.59
N HIS A 99 2.64 -8.80 15.13
CA HIS A 99 4.01 -8.41 14.79
C HIS A 99 5.08 -9.43 15.24
N GLU A 100 4.77 -10.34 16.16
CA GLU A 100 5.66 -11.46 16.57
C GLU A 100 5.26 -12.80 15.93
N GLY A 101 4.30 -12.78 15.00
CA GLY A 101 3.83 -13.97 14.29
C GLY A 101 2.70 -14.73 14.98
N GLN A 102 2.21 -14.28 16.14
CA GLN A 102 1.06 -14.86 16.81
C GLN A 102 -0.23 -14.69 15.98
N PRO A 103 -1.16 -15.65 15.94
CA PRO A 103 -2.45 -15.45 15.27
C PRO A 103 -3.25 -14.30 15.87
N VAL A 104 -4.00 -13.57 15.03
CA VAL A 104 -4.95 -12.54 15.48
C VAL A 104 -6.39 -12.92 15.13
N GLN A 105 -7.36 -12.38 15.88
CA GLN A 105 -8.79 -12.65 15.69
C GLN A 105 -9.57 -11.42 15.22
N SER A 106 -8.99 -10.23 15.32
CA SER A 106 -9.61 -8.97 14.94
C SER A 106 -8.57 -7.96 14.46
N ASN A 107 -9.04 -6.92 13.74
CA ASN A 107 -8.20 -5.76 13.44
C ASN A 107 -7.71 -5.05 14.71
N ALA A 108 -8.48 -5.12 15.81
CA ALA A 108 -8.09 -4.49 17.06
C ALA A 108 -6.82 -5.13 17.66
N ASP A 109 -6.60 -6.43 17.43
CA ASP A 109 -5.40 -7.14 17.89
C ASP A 109 -4.13 -6.65 17.18
N LEU A 110 -4.27 -6.03 16.00
CA LEU A 110 -3.16 -5.47 15.21
C LEU A 110 -2.74 -4.07 15.71
N LEU A 111 -3.62 -3.34 16.40
CA LEU A 111 -3.38 -1.98 16.89
C LEU A 111 -2.32 -1.90 18.01
N GLY A 112 -1.91 -3.03 18.58
CA GLY A 112 -0.82 -3.10 19.55
C GLY A 112 0.55 -2.75 18.96
N TYR A 113 0.67 -2.71 17.63
CA TYR A 113 1.86 -2.25 16.93
C TYR A 113 2.05 -0.73 17.12
N ARG A 114 3.15 -0.33 17.76
CA ARG A 114 3.61 1.06 17.89
C ARG A 114 5.01 1.20 17.33
#